data_AF-A0A7V8X2F0-F1
#
_entry.id   AF-A0A7V8X2F0-F1
#
_cell.length_a   1.000
_cell.length_b   1.000
_cell.length_c   1.000
_cell.angle_alpha   90.00
_cell.angle_beta   90.00
_cell.angle_gamma   90.00
#
_symmetry.space_group_name_H-M   'P 1'
#
loop_
_entity.id
_entity.type
_entity.pdbx_description
1 polymer ?
#
loop_
_entity_poly.entity_id
_entity_poly.type
_entity_poly.pdbx_seq_one_letter_code
_entity_poly.pdbx_strand_id
1 'polypeptide(L)'
;MGLAEELQRVFEAQYASIVGELRAWWDGNVHHGCFCGAGSSCDEPIDGLDRCCKQHDDDYDERRHSADTMWTIDGFIDCQQADAALAACAADADLSTDDAHRSTDPSSFRDHLIWLFSTRASIGAGLHAWQERLRALEDAWDGLSSYLGASWTPVTEGDATAVAGVQEHVTYLRSLECSDEDITARLARTGFDVEAIRHHLFAG
;
A
#
# COMPACT_ATOMS: atom_id res chain seq x y z
N MET A 1 8.01 16.03 5.81
CA MET A 1 7.09 15.24 5.00
C MET A 1 6.65 14.08 5.87
N GLY A 2 5.35 13.98 6.15
CA GLY A 2 4.80 12.90 6.98
C GLY A 2 4.59 11.62 6.18
N LEU A 3 4.44 10.49 6.87
CA LEU A 3 4.14 9.18 6.27
C LEU A 3 3.06 9.21 5.17
N ALA A 4 1.95 9.90 5.41
CA ALA A 4 0.84 9.96 4.46
C ALA A 4 1.20 10.70 3.15
N GLU A 5 1.97 11.79 3.24
CA GLU A 5 2.41 12.56 2.07
C GLU A 5 3.38 11.73 1.21
N GLU A 6 4.26 10.98 1.87
CA GLU A 6 5.23 10.13 1.17
C GLU A 6 4.58 8.93 0.52
N LEU A 7 3.62 8.29 1.19
CA LEU A 7 2.85 7.19 0.62
C LEU A 7 2.01 7.67 -0.58
N GLN A 8 1.41 8.87 -0.49
CA GLN A 8 0.71 9.51 -1.61
C GLN A 8 1.66 9.74 -2.80
N ARG A 9 2.88 10.25 -2.55
CA ARG A 9 3.88 10.46 -3.60
C ARG A 9 4.27 9.15 -4.30
N VAL A 10 4.47 8.07 -3.54
CA VAL A 10 4.75 6.73 -4.10
C VAL A 10 3.58 6.24 -4.95
N PHE A 11 2.36 6.38 -4.44
CA PHE A 11 1.15 6.01 -5.16
C PHE A 11 1.03 6.75 -6.50
N GLU A 12 1.19 8.07 -6.50
CA GLU A 12 1.13 8.89 -7.71
C GLU A 12 2.21 8.52 -8.72
N ALA A 13 3.44 8.31 -8.26
CA ALA A 13 4.57 8.01 -9.13
C ALA A 13 4.50 6.62 -9.77
N GLN A 14 3.98 5.62 -9.06
CA GLN A 14 4.04 4.22 -9.49
C GLN A 14 2.71 3.69 -10.03
N TYR A 15 1.58 4.12 -9.45
CA TYR A 15 0.30 3.45 -9.65
C TYR A 15 -0.79 4.33 -10.29
N ALA A 16 -0.67 5.66 -10.28
CA ALA A 16 -1.75 6.52 -10.77
C ALA A 16 -2.22 6.20 -12.20
N SER A 17 -1.30 5.89 -13.11
CA SER A 17 -1.66 5.55 -14.50
C SER A 17 -2.49 4.26 -14.56
N ILE A 18 -2.02 3.17 -13.97
CA ILE A 18 -2.72 1.88 -14.00
C ILE A 18 -4.05 1.97 -13.23
N VAL A 19 -4.08 2.68 -12.10
CA VAL A 19 -5.33 2.89 -11.34
C VAL A 19 -6.36 3.68 -12.16
N GLY A 20 -5.91 4.67 -12.95
CA GLY A 20 -6.77 5.39 -13.89
C GLY A 20 -7.40 4.47 -14.93
N GLU A 21 -6.63 3.54 -15.50
CA GLU A 21 -7.13 2.55 -16.46
C GLU A 21 -8.12 1.57 -15.82
N LEU A 22 -7.80 1.04 -14.64
CA LEU A 22 -8.67 0.15 -13.87
C LEU A 22 -10.02 0.81 -13.56
N ARG A 23 -9.98 2.05 -13.08
CA ARG A 23 -11.18 2.81 -12.71
C ARG A 23 -12.00 3.17 -13.95
N ALA A 24 -11.37 3.57 -15.05
CA ALA A 24 -12.08 3.86 -16.29
C ALA A 24 -12.81 2.63 -16.83
N TRP A 25 -12.20 1.44 -16.73
CA TRP A 25 -12.87 0.20 -17.06
C TRP A 25 -14.06 -0.07 -16.12
N TRP A 26 -13.87 0.04 -14.80
CA TRP A 26 -14.93 -0.17 -13.82
C TRP A 26 -16.14 0.75 -14.05
N ASP A 27 -15.90 2.05 -14.22
CA ASP A 27 -16.96 3.06 -14.40
C ASP A 27 -17.72 2.86 -15.74
N GLY A 28 -17.04 2.28 -16.75
CA GLY A 28 -17.61 2.05 -18.08
C GLY A 28 -18.26 0.68 -18.30
N ASN A 29 -17.99 -0.30 -17.44
CA ASN A 29 -18.43 -1.68 -17.60
C ASN A 29 -19.33 -2.07 -16.43
N VAL A 30 -20.62 -1.81 -16.63
CA VAL A 30 -21.62 -1.87 -15.58
C VAL A 30 -22.33 -3.22 -15.56
N HIS A 31 -21.88 -4.02 -14.59
CA HIS A 31 -22.59 -5.08 -13.91
C HIS A 31 -22.76 -6.44 -14.59
N HIS A 32 -22.56 -7.47 -13.79
CA HIS A 32 -22.97 -8.85 -14.08
C HIS A 32 -23.82 -9.33 -12.90
N GLY A 33 -24.93 -10.00 -13.18
CA GLY A 33 -25.83 -10.48 -12.12
C GLY A 33 -26.38 -9.39 -11.20
N CYS A 34 -26.32 -9.65 -9.91
CA CYS A 34 -26.87 -8.79 -8.87
C CYS A 34 -25.84 -8.06 -8.02
N PHE A 35 -24.63 -8.61 -7.87
CA PHE A 35 -23.58 -8.16 -6.95
C PHE A 35 -22.28 -7.77 -7.66
N CYS A 36 -22.02 -8.21 -8.90
CA CYS A 36 -20.82 -7.75 -9.59
C CYS A 36 -21.00 -6.30 -10.04
N GLY A 37 -20.40 -5.35 -9.31
CA GLY A 37 -20.36 -3.93 -9.63
C GLY A 37 -20.72 -3.06 -8.43
N ALA A 38 -20.97 -1.76 -8.63
CA ALA A 38 -21.31 -0.88 -7.53
C ALA A 38 -22.70 -1.19 -6.94
N GLY A 39 -22.73 -1.67 -5.69
CA GLY A 39 -23.94 -2.00 -4.94
C GLY A 39 -24.64 -3.26 -5.44
N SER A 40 -25.79 -3.58 -4.85
CA SER A 40 -26.61 -4.73 -5.25
C SER A 40 -27.89 -4.31 -5.97
N SER A 41 -28.33 -5.13 -6.92
CA SER A 41 -29.59 -4.91 -7.67
C SER A 41 -30.67 -5.95 -7.38
N CYS A 42 -30.35 -7.00 -6.63
CA CYS A 42 -31.29 -7.97 -6.10
C CYS A 42 -30.71 -8.66 -4.84
N ASP A 43 -31.50 -9.54 -4.22
CA ASP A 43 -31.17 -10.12 -2.91
C ASP A 43 -30.35 -11.42 -2.97
N GLU A 44 -30.37 -12.15 -4.09
CA GLU A 44 -29.77 -13.49 -4.22
C GLU A 44 -28.87 -13.59 -5.46
N PRO A 45 -27.68 -14.21 -5.34
CA PRO A 45 -26.76 -14.34 -6.46
C PRO A 45 -27.34 -15.27 -7.53
N ILE A 46 -27.24 -14.87 -8.80
CA ILE A 46 -27.88 -15.60 -9.90
C ILE A 46 -27.02 -16.72 -10.49
N ASP A 47 -25.69 -16.64 -10.33
CA ASP A 47 -24.75 -17.65 -10.81
C ASP A 47 -23.48 -17.75 -9.92
N GLY A 48 -22.51 -18.54 -10.38
CA GLY A 48 -21.25 -18.74 -9.65
C GLY A 48 -20.40 -17.47 -9.54
N LEU A 49 -20.35 -16.66 -10.60
CA LEU A 49 -19.58 -15.42 -10.62
C LEU A 49 -20.21 -14.37 -9.69
N ASP A 50 -21.53 -14.25 -9.75
CA ASP A 50 -22.31 -13.34 -8.91
C ASP A 50 -22.18 -13.68 -7.42
N ARG A 51 -22.06 -14.96 -7.09
CA ARG A 51 -21.76 -15.42 -5.72
C ARG A 51 -20.37 -14.98 -5.25
N CYS A 52 -19.37 -15.01 -6.13
CA CYS A 52 -18.04 -14.49 -5.82
C CYS A 52 -18.10 -12.98 -5.53
N CYS A 53 -18.81 -12.22 -6.35
CA CYS A 53 -18.99 -10.79 -6.15
C CYS A 53 -19.74 -10.47 -4.86
N LYS A 54 -20.79 -11.22 -4.51
CA LYS A 54 -21.47 -11.05 -3.23
C LYS A 54 -20.53 -11.21 -2.04
N GLN A 55 -19.69 -12.24 -2.03
CA GLN A 55 -18.73 -12.44 -0.94
C GLN A 55 -17.72 -11.28 -0.85
N HIS A 56 -17.31 -10.74 -2.00
CA HIS A 56 -16.43 -9.58 -2.06
C HIS A 56 -17.09 -8.31 -1.51
N ASP A 57 -18.36 -8.07 -1.85
CA ASP A 57 -19.16 -6.99 -1.27
C ASP A 57 -19.30 -7.13 0.24
N ASP A 58 -19.61 -8.33 0.75
CA ASP A 58 -19.72 -8.61 2.18
C ASP A 58 -18.38 -8.31 2.89
N ASP A 59 -17.24 -8.72 2.31
CA ASP A 59 -15.90 -8.45 2.83
C ASP A 59 -15.56 -6.93 2.82
N TYR A 60 -16.03 -6.19 1.83
CA TYR A 60 -15.88 -4.74 1.74
C TYR A 60 -16.71 -4.02 2.80
N ASP A 61 -17.96 -4.43 3.00
CA ASP A 61 -18.86 -3.88 4.01
C ASP A 61 -18.31 -4.08 5.43
N GLU A 62 -17.77 -5.27 5.73
CA GLU A 62 -17.09 -5.54 7.00
C GLU A 62 -15.91 -4.58 7.27
N ARG A 63 -15.20 -4.19 6.20
CA ARG A 63 -14.08 -3.25 6.23
C ARG A 63 -14.52 -1.79 6.06
N ARG A 64 -15.82 -1.53 5.90
CA ARG A 64 -16.42 -0.20 5.66
C ARG A 64 -15.91 0.48 4.40
N HIS A 65 -15.65 -0.30 3.36
CA HIS A 65 -15.34 0.20 2.03
C HIS A 65 -16.52 0.02 1.08
N SER A 66 -16.53 0.84 0.04
CA SER A 66 -17.53 0.88 -1.03
C SER A 66 -16.82 1.08 -2.38
N ALA A 67 -17.60 1.05 -3.47
CA ALA A 67 -17.12 1.34 -4.82
C ALA A 67 -16.41 2.71 -4.95
N ASP A 68 -16.74 3.69 -4.11
CA ASP A 68 -16.08 5.00 -4.12
C ASP A 68 -14.75 4.99 -3.37
N THR A 69 -14.69 4.29 -2.23
CA THR A 69 -13.51 4.31 -1.35
C THR A 69 -12.46 3.29 -1.74
N MET A 70 -12.81 2.27 -2.53
CA MET A 70 -11.87 1.22 -2.94
C MET A 70 -10.69 1.76 -3.75
N TRP A 71 -10.82 2.92 -4.39
CA TRP A 71 -9.76 3.58 -5.17
C TRP A 71 -8.80 4.44 -4.35
N THR A 72 -9.03 4.56 -3.05
CA THR A 72 -8.13 5.27 -2.13
C THR A 72 -6.97 4.37 -1.73
N ILE A 73 -5.86 4.95 -1.26
CA ILE A 73 -4.70 4.19 -0.74
C ILE A 73 -5.14 3.21 0.36
N ASP A 74 -5.95 3.68 1.31
CA ASP A 74 -6.48 2.84 2.39
C ASP A 74 -7.35 1.71 1.82
N GLY A 75 -8.21 2.01 0.83
CA GLY A 75 -9.01 0.99 0.15
C GLY A 75 -8.19 -0.06 -0.59
N PHE A 76 -7.04 0.28 -1.17
CA PHE A 76 -6.13 -0.72 -1.74
C PHE A 76 -5.49 -1.59 -0.66
N ILE A 77 -5.03 -1.00 0.43
CA ILE A 77 -4.33 -1.72 1.52
C ILE A 77 -5.29 -2.65 2.27
N ASP A 78 -6.43 -2.13 2.73
CA ASP A 78 -7.35 -2.83 3.62
C ASP A 78 -8.14 -3.93 2.89
N CYS A 79 -8.45 -3.73 1.60
CA CYS A 79 -9.21 -4.69 0.80
C CYS A 79 -8.35 -5.66 -0.03
N GLN A 80 -7.01 -5.62 0.06
CA GLN A 80 -6.14 -6.44 -0.79
C GLN A 80 -6.47 -7.95 -0.76
N GLN A 81 -6.87 -8.46 0.41
CA GLN A 81 -7.19 -9.89 0.59
C GLN A 81 -8.54 -10.24 -0.03
N ALA A 82 -9.54 -9.36 0.12
CA ALA A 82 -10.84 -9.52 -0.51
C ALA A 82 -10.68 -9.48 -2.05
N ASP A 83 -9.88 -8.54 -2.56
CA ASP A 83 -9.59 -8.41 -3.99
C ASP A 83 -8.92 -9.67 -4.56
N ALA A 84 -7.94 -10.24 -3.84
CA ALA A 84 -7.28 -11.48 -4.23
C ALA A 84 -8.25 -12.69 -4.18
N ALA A 85 -9.12 -12.75 -3.17
CA ALA A 85 -10.11 -13.81 -3.02
C ALA A 85 -11.17 -13.76 -4.14
N LEU A 86 -11.65 -12.57 -4.52
CA LEU A 86 -12.56 -12.39 -5.64
C LEU A 86 -11.92 -12.86 -6.95
N ALA A 87 -10.68 -12.44 -7.24
CA ALA A 87 -9.99 -12.85 -8.46
C ALA A 87 -9.82 -14.37 -8.55
N ALA A 88 -9.49 -15.04 -7.43
CA ALA A 88 -9.39 -16.49 -7.36
C ALA A 88 -10.75 -17.18 -7.56
N CYS A 89 -11.79 -16.73 -6.84
CA CYS A 89 -13.14 -17.27 -6.97
C CYS A 89 -13.69 -17.12 -8.39
N ALA A 90 -13.52 -15.95 -8.99
CA ALA A 90 -13.95 -15.68 -10.35
C ALA A 90 -13.24 -16.57 -11.38
N ALA A 91 -11.97 -16.90 -11.18
CA ALA A 91 -11.23 -17.81 -12.07
C ALA A 91 -11.82 -19.23 -12.09
N ASP A 92 -12.36 -19.68 -10.95
CA ASP A 92 -12.99 -20.99 -10.79
C ASP A 92 -14.51 -20.98 -11.05
N ALA A 93 -15.11 -19.79 -11.26
CA ALA A 93 -16.54 -19.64 -11.44
C ALA A 93 -17.02 -20.32 -12.74
N ASP A 94 -17.98 -21.22 -12.59
CA ASP A 94 -18.65 -21.85 -13.72
C ASP A 94 -19.62 -20.86 -14.38
N LEU A 95 -19.39 -20.58 -15.66
CA LEU A 95 -20.22 -19.71 -16.50
C LEU A 95 -21.28 -20.49 -17.28
N SER A 96 -21.45 -21.80 -17.02
CA SER A 96 -22.29 -22.70 -17.81
C SER A 96 -23.81 -22.53 -17.63
N THR A 97 -24.28 -21.52 -16.90
CA THR A 97 -25.71 -21.31 -16.69
C THR A 97 -26.38 -20.81 -17.98
N ASP A 98 -27.42 -21.54 -18.43
CA ASP A 98 -28.31 -21.22 -19.56
C ASP A 98 -29.07 -19.87 -19.42
N ASP A 99 -28.86 -19.13 -18.34
CA ASP A 99 -29.57 -17.90 -18.03
C ASP A 99 -28.83 -16.67 -18.55
N ALA A 100 -29.35 -16.13 -19.66
CA ALA A 100 -28.96 -14.89 -20.33
C ALA A 100 -29.22 -13.64 -19.47
N HIS A 101 -28.67 -13.57 -18.27
CA HIS A 101 -28.91 -12.49 -17.34
C HIS A 101 -27.66 -11.63 -17.11
N ARG A 102 -27.60 -10.60 -17.97
CA ARG A 102 -27.09 -9.23 -17.74
C ARG A 102 -25.72 -8.84 -18.30
N SER A 103 -24.91 -9.76 -18.83
CA SER A 103 -23.75 -9.40 -19.68
C SER A 103 -23.91 -9.98 -21.09
N THR A 104 -23.58 -9.20 -22.12
CA THR A 104 -23.52 -9.69 -23.51
C THR A 104 -22.35 -10.65 -23.75
N ASP A 105 -21.36 -10.66 -22.85
CA ASP A 105 -20.19 -11.55 -22.88
C ASP A 105 -19.67 -11.81 -21.44
N PRO A 106 -20.23 -12.80 -20.73
CA PRO A 106 -19.83 -13.12 -19.37
C PRO A 106 -18.36 -13.54 -19.24
N SER A 107 -17.79 -14.16 -20.27
CA SER A 107 -16.38 -14.57 -20.27
C SER A 107 -15.44 -13.37 -20.31
N SER A 108 -15.68 -12.41 -21.20
CA SER A 108 -14.88 -11.18 -21.26
C SER A 108 -15.04 -10.36 -19.98
N PHE A 109 -16.25 -10.26 -19.42
CA PHE A 109 -16.46 -9.58 -18.14
C PHE A 109 -15.66 -10.22 -17.02
N ARG A 110 -15.75 -11.56 -16.87
CA ARG A 110 -14.99 -12.32 -15.86
C ARG A 110 -13.49 -12.12 -16.00
N ASP A 111 -12.94 -12.22 -17.21
CA ASP A 111 -11.51 -12.13 -17.43
C ASP A 111 -10.98 -10.72 -17.07
N HIS A 112 -11.74 -9.66 -17.37
CA HIS A 112 -11.41 -8.31 -16.94
C HIS A 112 -11.60 -8.10 -15.43
N LEU A 113 -12.62 -8.72 -14.81
CA LEU A 113 -12.83 -8.69 -13.36
C LEU A 113 -11.62 -9.30 -12.63
N ILE A 114 -11.14 -10.47 -13.10
CA ILE A 114 -9.95 -11.13 -12.57
C ILE A 114 -8.72 -10.22 -12.73
N TRP A 115 -8.51 -9.65 -13.91
CA TRP A 115 -7.39 -8.72 -14.14
C TRP A 115 -7.46 -7.50 -13.21
N LEU A 116 -8.63 -6.89 -13.08
CA LEU A 116 -8.82 -5.70 -12.25
C LEU A 116 -8.50 -6.00 -10.79
N PHE A 117 -9.12 -7.02 -10.21
CA PHE A 117 -8.99 -7.28 -8.78
C PHE A 117 -7.65 -7.94 -8.41
N SER A 118 -7.05 -8.75 -9.29
CA SER A 118 -5.67 -9.21 -9.08
C SER A 118 -4.64 -8.07 -9.15
N THR A 119 -4.84 -7.10 -10.05
CA THR A 119 -3.99 -5.91 -10.13
C THR A 119 -4.18 -5.02 -8.90
N ARG A 120 -5.41 -4.80 -8.46
CA ARG A 120 -5.70 -4.05 -7.23
C ARG A 120 -5.05 -4.70 -6.00
N ALA A 121 -5.21 -6.01 -5.82
CA ALA A 121 -4.56 -6.75 -4.73
C ALA A 121 -3.04 -6.59 -4.75
N SER A 122 -2.41 -6.64 -5.93
CA SER A 122 -0.97 -6.44 -6.08
C SER A 122 -0.52 -5.02 -5.72
N ILE A 123 -1.29 -4.00 -6.12
CA ILE A 123 -1.05 -2.60 -5.72
C ILE A 123 -1.19 -2.45 -4.21
N GLY A 124 -2.24 -3.02 -3.61
CA GLY A 124 -2.47 -3.02 -2.16
C GLY A 124 -1.30 -3.62 -1.38
N ALA A 125 -0.79 -4.76 -1.82
CA ALA A 125 0.38 -5.39 -1.21
C ALA A 125 1.64 -4.52 -1.30
N GLY A 126 1.87 -3.88 -2.45
CA GLY A 126 2.98 -2.93 -2.63
C GLY A 126 2.87 -1.71 -1.71
N LEU A 127 1.67 -1.12 -1.61
CA LEU A 127 1.41 0.02 -0.72
C LEU A 127 1.54 -0.34 0.76
N HIS A 128 1.08 -1.52 1.17
CA HIS A 128 1.25 -2.00 2.54
C HIS A 128 2.73 -2.15 2.91
N ALA A 129 3.53 -2.78 2.03
CA ALA A 129 4.96 -2.92 2.25
C ALA A 129 5.68 -1.56 2.34
N TRP A 130 5.27 -0.58 1.50
CA TRP A 130 5.75 0.79 1.61
C TRP A 130 5.36 1.44 2.93
N GLN A 131 4.11 1.27 3.38
CA GLN A 131 3.63 1.83 4.64
C GLN A 131 4.42 1.27 5.84
N GLU A 132 4.65 -0.04 5.89
CA GLU A 132 5.46 -0.69 6.92
C GLU A 132 6.90 -0.16 6.93
N ARG A 133 7.51 -0.02 5.75
CA ARG A 133 8.85 0.54 5.61
C ARG A 133 8.91 1.99 6.11
N LEU A 134 7.93 2.82 5.75
CA LEU A 134 7.90 4.22 6.17
C LEU A 134 7.73 4.36 7.69
N ARG A 135 6.92 3.51 8.32
CA ARG A 135 6.81 3.44 9.80
C ARG A 135 8.14 3.05 10.44
N ALA A 136 8.80 2.01 9.92
CA ALA A 136 10.11 1.59 10.42
C ALA A 136 11.17 2.70 10.27
N LEU A 137 11.13 3.46 9.17
CA LEU A 137 11.99 4.63 8.98
C LEU A 137 11.69 5.73 10.00
N GLU A 138 10.42 6.05 10.27
CA GLU A 138 10.03 7.03 11.28
C GLU A 138 10.51 6.61 12.68
N ASP A 139 10.28 5.36 13.08
CA ASP A 139 10.74 4.82 14.36
C ASP A 139 12.28 4.86 14.48
N ALA A 140 12.99 4.50 13.41
CA ALA A 140 14.45 4.57 13.35
C ALA A 140 14.95 6.02 13.52
N TRP A 141 14.26 6.98 12.89
CA TRP A 141 14.57 8.39 13.00
C TRP A 141 14.35 8.94 14.40
N ASP A 142 13.24 8.59 15.03
CA ASP A 142 12.94 8.97 16.41
C ASP A 142 13.96 8.38 17.38
N GLY A 143 14.36 7.12 17.15
CA GLY A 143 15.43 6.46 17.89
C GLY A 143 16.76 7.21 17.79
N LEU A 144 17.22 7.52 16.57
CA LEU A 144 18.47 8.27 16.37
C LEU A 144 18.40 9.68 16.95
N SER A 145 17.27 10.39 16.78
CA SER A 145 17.09 11.73 17.32
C SER A 145 17.11 11.74 18.84
N SER A 146 16.43 10.80 19.48
CA SER A 146 16.46 10.62 20.94
C SER A 146 17.86 10.29 21.44
N TYR A 147 18.57 9.39 20.74
CA TYR A 147 19.95 9.03 21.09
C TYR A 147 20.89 10.23 21.01
N LEU A 148 20.85 10.97 19.90
CA LEU A 148 21.66 12.19 19.73
C LEU A 148 21.30 13.26 20.76
N GLY A 149 20.02 13.42 21.12
CA GLY A 149 19.62 14.35 22.18
C GLY A 149 20.21 14.02 23.56
N ALA A 150 20.32 12.72 23.88
CA ALA A 150 20.90 12.25 25.15
C ALA A 150 22.44 12.22 25.14
N SER A 151 23.04 11.95 23.98
CA SER A 151 24.47 11.67 23.83
C SER A 151 25.24 12.74 23.06
N TRP A 152 24.64 13.90 22.78
CA TRP A 152 25.21 14.92 21.89
C TRP A 152 26.66 15.27 22.24
N THR A 153 26.90 15.71 23.47
CA THR A 153 28.24 16.12 23.93
C THR A 153 29.26 14.96 23.80
N PRO A 154 29.01 13.76 24.37
CA PRO A 154 29.87 12.60 24.16
C PRO A 154 30.16 12.29 22.69
N VAL A 155 29.16 12.34 21.80
CA VAL A 155 29.36 12.11 20.36
C VAL A 155 30.30 13.16 19.77
N THR A 156 30.08 14.45 20.05
CA THR A 156 30.94 15.53 19.52
C THR A 156 32.37 15.53 20.08
N GLU A 157 32.57 14.95 21.26
CA GLU A 157 33.89 14.76 21.88
C GLU A 157 34.59 13.48 21.40
N GLY A 158 33.94 12.68 20.54
CA GLY A 158 34.47 11.44 20.01
C GLY A 158 34.50 10.28 21.00
N ASP A 159 33.61 10.28 22.00
CA ASP A 159 33.46 9.14 22.90
C ASP A 159 33.11 7.87 22.12
N ALA A 160 33.91 6.82 22.28
CA ALA A 160 33.82 5.63 21.45
C ALA A 160 32.47 4.91 21.59
N THR A 161 31.87 4.90 22.79
CA THR A 161 30.57 4.27 23.02
C THR A 161 29.44 5.10 22.40
N ALA A 162 29.50 6.42 22.55
CA ALA A 162 28.54 7.34 21.95
C ALA A 162 28.57 7.28 20.41
N VAL A 163 29.77 7.27 19.83
CA VAL A 163 29.98 7.14 18.38
C VAL A 163 29.47 5.80 17.87
N ALA A 164 29.76 4.70 18.57
CA ALA A 164 29.27 3.37 18.19
C ALA A 164 27.73 3.29 18.17
N GLY A 165 27.05 3.93 19.14
CA GLY A 165 25.58 3.97 19.13
C GLY A 165 25.01 4.78 17.96
N VAL A 166 25.64 5.90 17.59
CA VAL A 166 25.25 6.63 16.36
C VAL A 166 25.42 5.74 15.12
N GLN A 167 26.54 5.02 15.03
CA GLN A 167 26.79 4.11 13.92
C GLN A 167 25.77 2.98 13.84
N GLU A 168 25.35 2.39 14.96
CA GLU A 168 24.30 1.37 15.01
C GLU A 168 22.97 1.89 14.41
N HIS A 169 22.55 3.09 14.82
CA HIS A 169 21.35 3.73 14.26
C HIS A 169 21.48 4.03 12.75
N VAL A 170 22.64 4.54 12.30
CA VAL A 170 22.91 4.79 10.88
C VAL A 170 22.91 3.50 10.07
N THR A 171 23.52 2.43 10.59
CA THR A 171 23.47 1.09 9.96
C THR A 171 22.04 0.60 9.84
N TYR A 172 21.20 0.79 10.85
CA TYR A 172 19.80 0.41 10.78
C TYR A 172 19.04 1.24 9.72
N LEU A 173 19.23 2.55 9.67
CA LEU A 173 18.66 3.41 8.62
C LEU A 173 19.09 2.98 7.20
N ARG A 174 20.35 2.63 7.00
CA ARG A 174 20.86 2.08 5.73
C ARG A 174 20.22 0.74 5.37
N SER A 175 19.92 -0.11 6.36
CA SER A 175 19.20 -1.37 6.12
C SER A 175 17.76 -1.15 5.62
N LEU A 176 17.20 0.03 5.87
CA LEU A 176 15.91 0.51 5.34
C LEU A 176 16.09 1.30 4.01
N GLU A 177 17.25 1.16 3.38
CA GLU A 177 17.72 1.83 2.16
C GLU A 177 17.68 3.37 2.25
N CYS A 178 17.85 3.94 3.44
CA CYS A 178 18.07 5.37 3.59
C CYS A 178 19.49 5.73 3.14
N SER A 179 19.62 6.65 2.18
CA SER A 179 20.93 7.06 1.69
C SER A 179 21.66 7.96 2.69
N ASP A 180 22.99 8.01 2.63
CA ASP A 180 23.78 8.92 3.47
C ASP A 180 23.41 10.39 3.24
N GLU A 181 22.99 10.74 2.01
CA GLU A 181 22.48 12.07 1.67
C GLU A 181 21.16 12.36 2.38
N ASP A 182 20.21 11.43 2.37
CA ASP A 182 18.93 11.56 3.09
C ASP A 182 19.17 11.68 4.60
N ILE A 183 20.10 10.89 5.13
CA ILE A 183 20.45 10.90 6.55
C ILE A 183 20.99 12.27 6.95
N THR A 184 21.97 12.77 6.19
CA THR A 184 22.58 14.09 6.38
C THR A 184 21.53 15.20 6.28
N ALA A 185 20.71 15.18 5.23
CA ALA A 185 19.69 16.18 4.98
C ALA A 185 18.60 16.19 6.07
N ARG A 186 18.26 15.04 6.65
CA ARG A 186 17.27 14.95 7.73
C ARG A 186 17.83 15.41 9.07
N LEU A 187 19.04 15.01 9.45
CA LEU A 187 19.71 15.50 10.66
C LEU A 187 19.93 17.02 10.62
N ALA A 188 20.23 17.59 9.45
CA ALA A 188 20.39 19.04 9.32
C ALA A 188 19.11 19.82 9.66
N ARG A 189 17.93 19.18 9.56
CA ARG A 189 16.64 19.79 9.93
C ARG A 189 16.31 19.70 11.41
N THR A 190 16.99 18.85 12.18
CA THR A 190 16.74 18.68 13.62
C THR A 190 17.55 19.65 14.48
N GLY A 191 18.39 20.50 13.87
CA GLY A 191 19.21 21.50 14.57
C GLY A 191 20.52 20.97 15.13
N PHE A 192 20.86 19.71 14.85
CA PHE A 192 22.19 19.17 15.15
C PHE A 192 23.23 19.74 14.16
N ASP A 193 24.43 20.03 14.65
CA ASP A 193 25.57 20.38 13.78
C ASP A 193 26.09 19.10 13.11
N VAL A 194 25.50 18.76 11.95
CA VAL A 194 25.83 17.53 11.22
C VAL A 194 27.30 17.51 10.81
N GLU A 195 27.92 18.66 10.53
CA GLU A 195 29.34 18.72 10.16
C GLU A 195 30.25 18.34 11.32
N ALA A 196 29.87 18.67 12.56
CA ALA A 196 30.62 18.25 13.76
C ALA A 196 30.68 16.72 13.92
N ILE A 197 29.64 15.99 13.47
CA ILE A 197 29.54 14.54 13.64
C ILE A 197 29.64 13.75 12.31
N ARG A 198 29.87 14.43 11.18
CA ARG A 198 29.88 13.82 9.84
C ARG A 198 30.84 12.64 9.74
N HIS A 199 32.02 12.79 10.32
CA HIS A 199 33.02 11.74 10.35
C HIS A 199 32.61 10.56 11.25
N HIS A 200 31.78 10.76 12.28
CA HIS A 200 31.25 9.67 13.10
C HIS A 200 30.12 8.92 12.39
N LEU A 201 29.28 9.63 11.62
CA LEU A 201 28.16 9.06 10.86
C LEU A 201 28.62 8.05 9.80
N PHE A 202 29.76 8.32 9.14
CA PHE A 202 30.14 7.61 7.91
C PHE A 202 31.56 7.01 7.91
N ALA A 203 32.19 6.87 9.08
CA ALA A 203 33.55 6.28 9.21
C ALA A 203 33.63 4.75 9.10
N GLY A 204 32.56 4.07 8.67
CA GLY A 204 32.51 2.61 8.47
C GLY A 204 31.83 2.27 7.16
#